data_AF-A0A2H0YRD7-F1
#
_entry.id   AF-A0A2H0YRD7-F1
#
_cell.length_a   1.000
_cell.length_b   1.000
_cell.length_c   1.000
_cell.angle_alpha   90.00
_cell.angle_beta   90.00
_cell.angle_gamma   90.00
#
_symmetry.space_group_name_H-M   'P 1'
#
loop_
_entity.id
_entity.type
_entity.pdbx_description
1 polymer ?
#
loop_
_entity_poly.entity_id
_entity_poly.type
_entity_poly.pdbx_seq_one_letter_code
_entity_poly.pdbx_strand_id
1 'polypeptide(L)'
;MESHIPHKLSKGDEIRVIAPSCSLGIIGKTERQTARIFFESLGLQVSLSAHVEEMDHFTSSSIASRLADLHDAFQDTHVKGIKTPDDFICSR
;
A
#
# COMPACT_ATOMS: atom_id res chain seq x y z
N MET A 1 6.29 -10.90 -26.76
CA MET A 1 6.29 -10.35 -25.39
C MET A 1 5.50 -11.34 -24.56
N GLU A 2 6.17 -12.09 -23.70
CA GLU A 2 5.48 -13.01 -22.79
C GLU A 2 4.91 -12.23 -21.60
N SER A 3 3.71 -12.62 -21.15
CA SER A 3 3.05 -12.00 -20.01
C SER A 3 3.44 -12.74 -18.73
N HIS A 4 4.04 -12.02 -17.78
CA HIS A 4 4.30 -12.56 -16.44
C HIS A 4 3.10 -12.26 -15.54
N ILE A 5 2.34 -13.29 -15.20
CA ILE A 5 1.17 -13.19 -14.32
C ILE A 5 1.63 -13.46 -12.87
N PRO A 6 1.43 -12.51 -11.93
CA PRO A 6 1.80 -12.73 -10.54
C PRO A 6 0.95 -13.81 -9.88
N HIS A 7 1.48 -14.44 -8.83
CA HIS A 7 0.73 -15.39 -8.02
C HIS A 7 -0.51 -14.72 -7.39
N LYS A 8 -1.60 -15.49 -7.29
CA LYS A 8 -2.82 -15.00 -6.65
C LYS A 8 -2.66 -14.94 -5.14
N LEU A 9 -3.25 -13.92 -4.52
CA LEU A 9 -3.28 -13.76 -3.07
C LEU A 9 -4.08 -14.88 -2.40
N SER A 10 -3.59 -15.30 -1.23
CA SER A 10 -4.17 -16.30 -0.35
C SER A 10 -4.28 -15.76 1.08
N LYS A 11 -5.09 -16.42 1.92
CA LYS A 11 -5.18 -16.07 3.34
C LYS A 11 -3.81 -16.25 4.01
N GLY A 12 -3.40 -15.27 4.80
CA GLY A 12 -2.10 -15.19 5.46
C GLY A 12 -1.09 -14.31 4.72
N ASP A 13 -1.33 -13.98 3.46
CA ASP A 13 -0.42 -13.18 2.65
C ASP A 13 -0.35 -11.72 3.12
N GLU A 14 0.83 -11.12 2.99
CA GLU A 14 1.05 -9.71 3.27
C GLU A 14 0.76 -8.85 2.03
N ILE A 15 0.01 -7.78 2.26
CA ILE A 15 -0.13 -6.66 1.33
C ILE A 15 0.57 -5.43 1.89
N ARG A 16 1.39 -4.79 1.06
CA ARG A 16 2.08 -3.54 1.38
C ARG A 16 1.34 -2.37 0.77
N VAL A 17 1.04 -1.35 1.57
CA VAL A 17 0.49 -0.09 1.10
C VAL A 17 1.61 0.92 0.84
N ILE A 18 1.67 1.43 -0.38
CA ILE A 18 2.61 2.46 -0.84
C ILE A 18 1.87 3.69 -1.34
N ALA A 19 2.51 4.87 -1.33
CA ALA A 19 1.92 6.13 -1.79
C ALA A 19 2.67 6.73 -2.99
N PRO A 20 2.55 6.16 -4.21
CA PRO A 20 3.31 6.61 -5.38
C PRO A 20 2.79 7.91 -6.02
N SER A 21 1.61 8.38 -5.60
CA SER A 21 0.95 9.60 -6.11
C SER A 21 0.53 10.51 -4.96
N CYS A 22 -0.59 10.19 -4.30
CA CYS A 22 -1.09 10.98 -3.18
C CYS A 22 -0.65 10.35 -1.84
N SER A 23 -0.25 11.19 -0.89
CA SER A 23 0.11 10.75 0.45
C SER A 23 -1.08 10.10 1.17
N LEU A 24 -0.84 9.03 1.92
CA LEU A 24 -1.85 8.47 2.85
C LEU A 24 -2.25 9.51 3.90
N GLY A 25 -1.40 10.52 4.13
CA GLY A 25 -1.61 11.67 5.02
C GLY A 25 -2.96 12.36 4.85
N ILE A 26 -3.50 12.40 3.63
CA ILE A 26 -4.79 13.06 3.32
C ILE A 26 -6.00 12.30 3.87
N ILE A 27 -5.85 11.01 4.16
CA ILE A 27 -6.93 10.13 4.61
C ILE A 27 -7.01 10.18 6.14
N GLY A 28 -8.21 10.32 6.69
CA GLY A 28 -8.42 10.30 8.14
C GLY A 28 -8.04 8.96 8.78
N LYS A 29 -7.63 8.99 10.05
CA LYS A 29 -7.19 7.78 10.78
C LYS A 29 -8.29 6.73 10.89
N THR A 30 -9.54 7.16 11.01
CA THR A 30 -10.69 6.25 11.09
C THR A 30 -10.88 5.47 9.79
N GLU A 31 -10.79 6.14 8.65
CA GLU A 31 -10.89 5.52 7.33
C GLU A 31 -9.75 4.53 7.10
N ARG A 32 -8.52 4.90 7.49
CA ARG A 32 -7.36 3.98 7.43
C ARG A 32 -7.59 2.72 8.28
N GLN A 33 -8.15 2.89 9.48
CA GLN A 33 -8.44 1.77 10.37
C GLN A 33 -9.54 0.86 9.81
N THR A 34 -10.61 1.44 9.25
CA THR A 34 -11.69 0.68 8.60
C THR A 34 -11.15 -0.16 7.44
N ALA A 35 -10.33 0.44 6.58
CA ALA A 35 -9.69 -0.27 5.47
C ALA A 35 -8.78 -1.41 5.94
N ARG A 36 -7.96 -1.15 6.98
CA ARG A 36 -7.12 -2.17 7.60
C ARG A 36 -7.95 -3.35 8.11
N ILE A 37 -9.01 -3.09 8.87
CA ILE A 37 -9.91 -4.13 9.40
C ILE A 37 -10.56 -4.92 8.25
N PHE A 38 -10.95 -4.24 7.17
CA PHE A 38 -11.52 -4.90 6.00
C PHE A 38 -10.54 -5.91 5.38
N PHE A 39 -9.30 -5.51 5.08
CA PHE A 39 -8.30 -6.43 4.52
C PHE A 39 -7.90 -7.54 5.51
N GLU A 40 -7.79 -7.23 6.79
CA GLU A 40 -7.54 -8.23 7.84
C GLU A 40 -8.70 -9.24 7.93
N SER A 41 -9.96 -8.81 7.72
CA SER A 41 -11.12 -9.70 7.68
C SER A 41 -11.13 -10.66 6.48
N LEU A 42 -10.47 -10.29 5.38
CA LEU A 42 -10.22 -11.17 4.23
C LEU A 42 -9.09 -12.18 4.52
N GLY A 43 -8.42 -12.07 5.67
CA GLY A 43 -7.30 -12.89 6.09
C GLY A 43 -5.95 -12.40 5.56
N LEU A 44 -5.83 -11.14 5.15
CA LEU A 44 -4.58 -10.56 4.67
C LEU A 44 -3.87 -9.77 5.78
N GLN A 45 -2.55 -9.75 5.76
CA GLN A 45 -1.75 -8.91 6.66
C GLN A 45 -1.47 -7.58 5.97
N VAL A 46 -1.76 -6.46 6.65
CA VAL A 46 -1.56 -5.11 6.08
C VAL A 46 -0.33 -4.47 6.70
N SER A 47 0.62 -4.09 5.85
CA SER A 47 1.81 -3.32 6.22
C SER A 47 1.85 -1.98 5.48
N LEU A 48 2.38 -0.96 6.14
CA LEU A 48 2.55 0.38 5.59
C LEU A 48 4.03 0.59 5.25
N SER A 49 4.30 1.20 4.11
CA SER A 49 5.66 1.61 3.73
C SER A 49 6.13 2.81 4.57
N ALA A 50 7.45 3.01 4.60
CA ALA A 50 8.09 3.94 5.52
C ALA A 50 7.68 5.40 5.26
N HIS A 51 7.49 5.78 4.01
CA HIS A 51 7.19 7.16 3.62
C HIS A 51 5.74 7.36 3.17
N VAL A 52 4.85 6.41 3.49
CA VAL A 52 3.46 6.42 3.02
C VAL A 52 2.67 7.67 3.49
N GLU A 53 3.04 8.22 4.65
CA GLU A 53 2.43 9.42 5.24
C GLU A 53 3.23 10.71 4.97
N GLU A 54 4.38 10.62 4.29
CA GLU A 54 5.13 11.82 3.89
C GLU A 54 4.25 12.68 2.99
N MET A 55 4.21 13.99 3.26
CA MET A 55 3.35 14.91 2.53
C MET A 55 4.03 16.27 2.31
N ASP A 56 4.10 16.69 1.05
CA ASP A 56 4.59 17.98 0.59
C ASP A 56 3.45 18.95 0.23
N HIS A 57 3.79 20.11 -0.34
CA HIS A 57 2.83 21.12 -0.75
C HIS A 57 1.87 20.67 -1.86
N PHE A 58 2.18 19.58 -2.57
CA PHE A 58 1.34 18.99 -3.62
C PHE A 58 0.58 17.77 -3.12
N THR A 59 0.47 17.58 -1.80
CA THR A 59 -0.18 16.41 -1.17
C THR A 59 0.47 15.07 -1.57
N SER A 60 1.73 15.12 -2.01
CA SER A 60 2.52 13.97 -2.46
C SER A 60 3.78 13.84 -1.60
N SER A 61 4.73 13.02 -2.01
CA SER A 61 6.02 12.86 -1.36
C SER A 61 7.17 12.99 -2.37
N SER A 62 8.38 13.15 -1.85
CA SER A 62 9.56 13.29 -2.70
C SER A 62 9.71 12.09 -3.64
N ILE A 63 10.29 12.31 -4.83
CA ILE A 63 10.54 11.23 -5.79
C ILE A 63 11.38 10.12 -5.14
N ALA A 64 12.37 10.49 -4.33
CA ALA A 64 13.25 9.55 -3.65
C ALA A 64 12.47 8.66 -2.68
N SER A 65 11.56 9.24 -1.88
CA SER A 65 10.73 8.51 -0.92
C SER A 65 9.80 7.51 -1.61
N ARG A 66 9.14 7.94 -2.70
CA ARG A 66 8.25 7.06 -3.49
C ARG A 66 9.00 5.91 -4.13
N LEU A 67 10.20 6.16 -4.62
CA LEU A 67 11.04 5.13 -5.24
C LEU A 67 11.57 4.15 -4.19
N ALA A 68 11.96 4.64 -3.00
CA ALA A 68 12.38 3.79 -1.89
C ALA A 68 11.25 2.85 -1.45
N ASP A 69 10.06 3.38 -1.18
CA ASP A 69 8.90 2.57 -0.79
C ASP A 69 8.52 1.53 -1.86
N LEU A 70 8.63 1.90 -3.15
CA LEU A 70 8.38 1.00 -4.26
C LEU A 70 9.40 -0.14 -4.31
N HIS A 71 10.70 0.19 -4.26
CA HIS A 71 11.76 -0.82 -4.27
C HIS A 71 11.68 -1.74 -3.06
N ASP A 72 11.45 -1.21 -1.87
CA ASP A 72 11.30 -2.01 -0.65
C ASP A 72 10.11 -2.96 -0.74
N ALA A 73 8.98 -2.51 -1.31
CA ALA A 73 7.80 -3.35 -1.50
C ALA A 73 8.02 -4.49 -2.51
N PHE A 74 8.82 -4.28 -3.56
CA PHE A 74 9.16 -5.33 -4.52
C PHE A 74 10.31 -6.24 -4.05
N GLN A 75 11.23 -5.73 -3.23
CA GLN A 75 12.37 -6.48 -2.71
C GLN A 75 11.97 -7.42 -1.56
N ASP A 76 10.96 -7.05 -0.78
CA ASP A 76 10.48 -7.86 0.34
C ASP A 76 9.70 -9.10 -0.15
N THR A 77 10.29 -10.27 0.05
CA THR A 77 9.69 -11.54 -0.39
C THR A 77 8.42 -11.92 0.38
N HIS A 78 8.14 -11.30 1.52
CA HIS A 78 6.91 -11.56 2.29
C HIS A 78 5.71 -10.85 1.65
N VAL A 79 5.94 -9.72 0.98
CA VAL A 79 4.90 -8.96 0.28
C VAL A 79 4.42 -9.74 -0.94
N LYS A 80 3.13 -10.10 -0.96
CA LYS A 80 2.48 -10.80 -2.07
C LYS A 80 1.54 -9.91 -2.87
N GLY A 81 1.25 -8.71 -2.36
CA GLY A 81 0.46 -7.71 -3.07
C GLY A 81 0.90 -6.30 -2.69
N ILE A 82 0.85 -5.40 -3.67
CA ILE A 82 1.13 -3.98 -3.47
C ILE A 82 -0.15 -3.21 -3.76
N LYS A 83 -0.53 -2.31 -2.84
CA LYS A 83 -1.73 -1.48 -2.96
C LYS A 83 -1.40 0.00 -2.79
N THR A 84 -2.15 0.83 -3.49
CA THR A 84 -2.06 2.29 -3.39
C THR A 84 -3.12 2.85 -2.43
N PRO A 85 -2.98 4.09 -1.95
CA PRO A 85 -3.84 4.64 -0.90
C PRO A 85 -5.28 4.84 -1.40
N ASP A 86 -5.48 5.15 -2.68
CA ASP A 86 -6.81 5.34 -3.26
C ASP A 86 -7.65 4.06 -3.22
N ASP A 87 -7.04 2.91 -3.54
CA ASP A 87 -7.65 1.58 -3.38
C ASP A 87 -7.94 1.25 -1.91
N PHE A 88 -7.16 1.82 -0.98
CA PHE A 88 -7.31 1.60 0.45
C PHE A 88 -8.56 2.30 1.00
N ILE A 89 -9.05 3.38 0.39
CA ILE A 89 -10.22 4.14 0.89
C ILE A 89 -11.56 3.54 0.42
N CYS A 90 -11.57 2.86 -0.74
CA CYS A 90 -12.81 2.56 -1.46
C CYS A 90 -13.59 1.34 -0.96
N SER A 91 -13.28 0.78 0.21
CA SER A 91 -14.00 -0.35 0.81
C SER A 91 -15.35 0.05 1.45
N ARG A 92 -16.10 0.98 0.83
CA ARG A 92 -17.49 1.32 1.18
C ARG A 92 -18.48 0.54 0.32
#